data_AF-A0AAD6II02-F1
#
_entry.id   AF-A0AAD6II02-F1
#
_cell.length_a   1.000
_cell.length_b   1.000
_cell.length_c   1.000
_cell.angle_alpha   90.00
_cell.angle_beta   90.00
_cell.angle_gamma   90.00
#
_symmetry.space_group_name_H-M   'P 1'
#
loop_
_entity.id
_entity.type
_entity.pdbx_description
1 polymer ?
#
loop_
_entity_poly.entity_id
_entity_poly.type
_entity_poly.pdbx_seq_one_letter_code
_entity_poly.pdbx_strand_id
1 'polypeptide(L)'
;MIRDISEDSSMVAPAGEQSFQNSAEFEADKISSEYSTRTLGAILLYSTAFQLINIHQFHVFRRMGHIHGFFDGYRHARDSVPDVGIAQVASFLIFATIRPIFTVSLAYHTSHAPISMRFAWLPLEIGIYGIILDFWYYWYHRLLHDVGLLWKYHRTHHLTTHPNPLLTTYGDFGQEVFDIVVIPLMTYFTMKVMG
;
A
#
# COMPACT_ATOMS: atom_id res chain seq x y z
N MET A 1 -57.04 52.16 14.23
CA MET A 1 -55.91 52.90 13.62
C MET A 1 -54.93 53.13 14.75
N ILE A 2 -53.89 52.31 14.89
CA ILE A 2 -52.53 52.59 14.43
C ILE A 2 -51.78 51.24 14.35
N ARG A 3 -50.97 51.08 13.30
CA ARG A 3 -50.33 49.84 12.84
C ARG A 3 -49.06 49.48 13.64
N ASP A 4 -48.82 48.18 13.73
CA ASP A 4 -47.56 47.51 14.08
C ASP A 4 -46.36 48.02 13.27
N ILE A 5 -45.20 48.09 13.91
CA ILE A 5 -43.89 48.07 13.27
C ILE A 5 -43.05 47.02 14.00
N SER A 6 -42.98 45.82 13.42
CA SER A 6 -41.96 44.82 13.74
C SER A 6 -40.68 45.22 13.01
N GLU A 7 -39.62 45.54 13.75
CA GLU A 7 -38.28 45.72 13.19
C GLU A 7 -37.72 44.35 12.77
N ASP A 8 -37.62 44.15 11.46
CA ASP A 8 -36.85 43.07 10.84
C ASP A 8 -35.36 43.39 10.99
N SER A 9 -34.71 42.75 11.96
CA SER A 9 -33.25 42.76 12.10
C SER A 9 -32.65 41.62 11.27
N SER A 10 -32.77 41.73 9.94
CA SER A 10 -31.91 41.01 9.02
C SER A 10 -30.68 41.87 8.75
N MET A 11 -29.67 41.75 9.61
CA MET A 11 -28.33 42.29 9.35
C MET A 11 -27.75 41.58 8.11
N VAL A 12 -27.98 42.15 6.94
CA VAL A 12 -27.28 41.78 5.70
C VAL A 12 -25.81 42.17 5.89
N ALA A 13 -24.92 41.17 5.92
CA ALA A 13 -23.48 41.42 5.98
C ALA A 13 -23.08 42.39 4.86
N PRO A 14 -22.22 43.39 5.13
CA PRO A 14 -21.83 44.37 4.13
C PRO A 14 -21.21 43.66 2.91
N ALA A 15 -21.57 44.07 1.69
CA ALA A 15 -21.20 43.40 0.44
C ALA A 15 -19.69 43.10 0.28
N GLY A 16 -18.81 43.86 0.95
CA GLY A 16 -17.37 43.60 0.99
C GLY A 16 -16.97 42.36 1.80
N GLU A 17 -17.71 42.03 2.86
CA GLU A 17 -17.47 40.84 3.68
C GLU A 17 -17.89 39.56 2.95
N GLN A 18 -19.02 39.61 2.24
CA GLN A 18 -19.48 38.53 1.36
C GLN A 18 -18.53 38.30 0.18
N SER A 19 -18.03 39.37 -0.45
CA SER A 19 -17.00 39.29 -1.51
C SER A 19 -15.71 38.63 -1.01
N PHE A 20 -15.26 38.97 0.19
CA PHE A 20 -14.04 38.42 0.77
C PHE A 20 -14.22 36.94 1.14
N GLN A 21 -15.33 36.57 1.76
CA GLN A 21 -15.67 35.18 2.08
C GLN A 21 -15.74 34.30 0.82
N ASN A 22 -16.41 34.76 -0.24
CA ASN A 22 -16.48 34.04 -1.51
C ASN A 22 -15.10 33.85 -2.15
N SER A 23 -14.20 34.83 -2.02
CA SER A 23 -12.82 34.72 -2.54
C SER A 23 -11.96 33.74 -1.73
N ALA A 24 -12.14 33.72 -0.40
CA ALA A 24 -11.43 32.79 0.48
C ALA A 24 -11.90 31.35 0.29
N GLU A 25 -13.21 31.15 0.11
CA GLU A 25 -13.80 29.84 -0.18
C GLU A 25 -13.33 29.31 -1.56
N PHE A 26 -13.31 30.16 -2.59
CA PHE A 26 -12.79 29.81 -3.91
C PHE A 26 -11.32 29.39 -3.88
N GLU A 27 -10.46 30.13 -3.16
CA GLU A 27 -9.05 29.76 -3.02
C GLU A 27 -8.87 28.48 -2.20
N ALA A 28 -9.68 28.25 -1.16
CA ALA A 28 -9.66 27.00 -0.40
C ALA A 28 -10.06 25.79 -1.25
N ASP A 29 -11.09 25.92 -2.07
CA ASP A 29 -11.52 24.89 -3.03
C ASP A 29 -10.45 24.60 -4.09
N LYS A 30 -9.78 25.64 -4.58
CA LYS A 30 -8.68 25.48 -5.54
C LYS A 30 -7.48 24.75 -4.91
N ILE A 31 -7.09 25.12 -3.69
CA ILE A 31 -6.00 24.46 -2.95
C ILE A 31 -6.33 23.00 -2.67
N SER A 32 -7.56 22.70 -2.22
CA SER A 32 -7.99 21.33 -1.95
C SER A 32 -8.04 20.48 -3.23
N SER A 33 -8.48 21.05 -4.35
CA SER A 33 -8.50 20.42 -5.66
C SER A 33 -7.09 20.11 -6.18
N GLU A 34 -6.15 21.06 -6.05
CA GLU A 34 -4.75 20.83 -6.42
C GLU A 34 -4.09 19.75 -5.55
N TYR A 35 -4.34 19.78 -4.24
CA TYR A 35 -3.85 18.75 -3.31
C TYR A 35 -4.36 17.37 -3.70
N SER A 36 -5.66 17.25 -3.99
CA SER A 36 -6.31 16.02 -4.43
C SER A 36 -5.70 15.51 -5.74
N THR A 37 -5.52 16.40 -6.72
CA THR A 37 -4.95 16.06 -8.03
C THR A 37 -3.52 15.52 -7.92
N ARG A 38 -2.66 16.16 -7.12
CA ARG A 38 -1.26 15.72 -6.92
C ARG A 38 -1.20 14.38 -6.20
N THR A 39 -2.04 14.18 -5.19
CA THR A 39 -2.12 12.92 -4.43
C THR A 39 -2.60 11.77 -5.32
N LEU A 40 -3.65 11.99 -6.11
CA LEU A 40 -4.13 11.01 -7.09
C LEU A 40 -3.06 10.68 -8.13
N GLY A 41 -2.36 11.69 -8.64
CA GLY A 41 -1.24 11.50 -9.56
C GLY A 41 -0.13 10.62 -8.96
N ALA A 42 0.24 10.87 -7.69
CA ALA A 42 1.22 10.05 -6.98
C ALA A 42 0.72 8.61 -6.79
N ILE A 43 -0.54 8.40 -6.37
CA ILE A 43 -1.14 7.07 -6.24
C ILE A 43 -1.06 6.30 -7.56
N LEU A 44 -1.47 6.93 -8.67
CA LEU A 44 -1.44 6.29 -9.99
C LEU A 44 -0.02 5.96 -10.44
N LEU A 45 0.92 6.89 -10.26
CA LEU A 45 2.32 6.71 -10.61
C LEU A 45 2.95 5.54 -9.83
N TYR A 46 2.88 5.58 -8.50
CA TYR A 46 3.51 4.56 -7.65
C TYR A 46 2.82 3.20 -7.77
N SER A 47 1.49 3.18 -7.94
CA SER A 47 0.75 1.92 -8.18
C SER A 47 1.14 1.27 -9.51
N THR A 48 1.25 2.07 -10.57
CA THR A 48 1.66 1.57 -11.89
C THR A 48 3.11 1.09 -11.87
N ALA A 49 4.02 1.90 -11.31
CA ALA A 49 5.43 1.54 -11.18
C ALA A 49 5.61 0.25 -10.37
N PHE A 50 4.90 0.12 -9.25
CA PHE A 50 4.89 -1.09 -8.42
C PHE A 50 4.47 -2.33 -9.21
N GLN A 51 3.40 -2.25 -10.01
CA GLN A 51 2.96 -3.39 -10.81
C GLN A 51 3.91 -3.74 -11.94
N LEU A 52 4.48 -2.75 -12.64
CA LEU A 52 5.50 -2.99 -13.67
C LEU A 52 6.75 -3.65 -13.07
N ILE A 53 7.17 -3.20 -11.88
CA ILE A 53 8.30 -3.80 -11.16
C ILE A 53 7.96 -5.23 -10.75
N ASN A 54 6.78 -5.50 -10.20
CA ASN A 54 6.37 -6.86 -9.83
C ASN A 54 6.40 -7.80 -11.04
N ILE A 55 5.77 -7.41 -12.16
CA ILE A 55 5.78 -8.19 -13.40
C ILE A 55 7.22 -8.46 -13.85
N HIS A 56 8.06 -7.43 -13.85
CA HIS A 56 9.48 -7.57 -14.18
C HIS A 56 10.18 -8.57 -13.26
N GLN A 57 9.98 -8.47 -11.93
CA GLN A 57 10.61 -9.36 -10.95
C GLN A 57 10.15 -10.81 -11.11
N PHE A 58 8.86 -11.06 -11.37
CA PHE A 58 8.39 -12.41 -11.69
C PHE A 58 9.08 -13.00 -12.92
N HIS A 59 9.27 -12.19 -13.96
CA HIS A 59 10.01 -12.63 -15.15
C HIS A 59 11.49 -12.87 -14.86
N VAL A 60 12.12 -12.03 -14.04
CA VAL A 60 13.52 -12.19 -13.61
C VAL A 60 13.67 -13.47 -12.80
N PHE A 61 12.86 -13.69 -11.75
CA PHE A 61 12.93 -14.91 -10.94
C PHE A 61 12.69 -16.17 -11.77
N ARG A 62 11.71 -16.15 -12.69
CA ARG A 62 11.50 -17.26 -13.61
C ARG A 62 12.73 -17.52 -14.49
N ARG A 63 13.31 -16.46 -15.06
CA ARG A 63 14.53 -16.57 -15.88
C ARG A 63 15.70 -17.14 -15.07
N MET A 64 15.93 -16.62 -13.88
CA MET A 64 17.01 -17.08 -12.99
C MET A 64 16.81 -18.55 -12.60
N GLY A 65 15.58 -18.97 -12.31
CA GLY A 65 15.26 -20.38 -12.07
C GLY A 65 15.54 -21.28 -13.28
N HIS A 66 15.35 -20.79 -14.51
CA HIS A 66 15.71 -21.54 -15.72
C HIS A 66 17.23 -21.58 -15.99
N ILE A 67 17.97 -20.51 -15.67
CA ILE A 67 19.43 -20.44 -15.89
C ILE A 67 20.18 -21.27 -14.86
N HIS A 68 19.84 -21.09 -13.58
CA HIS A 68 20.60 -21.66 -12.46
C HIS A 68 20.00 -22.96 -11.92
N GLY A 69 18.75 -23.26 -12.26
CA GLY A 69 18.03 -24.40 -11.70
C GLY A 69 17.70 -24.22 -10.22
N PHE A 70 17.28 -25.31 -9.59
CA PHE A 70 16.97 -25.39 -8.16
C PHE A 70 17.81 -26.51 -7.55
N PHE A 71 18.16 -26.41 -6.26
CA PHE A 71 19.00 -27.40 -5.59
C PHE A 71 18.45 -28.83 -5.68
N ASP A 72 17.13 -29.00 -5.76
CA ASP A 72 16.42 -30.28 -5.86
C ASP A 72 15.80 -30.53 -7.25
N GLY A 73 16.04 -29.65 -8.23
CA GLY A 73 15.38 -29.65 -9.53
C GLY A 73 15.66 -30.89 -10.40
N TYR A 74 16.67 -31.69 -10.05
CA TYR A 74 16.97 -32.98 -10.70
C TYR A 74 16.05 -34.12 -10.25
N ARG A 75 15.35 -33.98 -9.12
CA ARG A 75 14.38 -34.96 -8.59
C ARG A 75 12.94 -34.51 -8.75
N HIS A 76 12.68 -33.20 -8.64
CA HIS A 76 11.34 -32.66 -8.57
C HIS A 76 11.12 -31.51 -9.55
N ALA A 77 10.06 -31.60 -10.34
CA ALA A 77 9.54 -30.46 -11.09
C ALA A 77 9.05 -29.36 -10.13
N ARG A 78 8.89 -28.12 -10.62
CA ARG A 78 8.25 -27.06 -9.83
C ARG A 78 6.73 -27.23 -9.87
N ASP A 79 6.10 -26.99 -8.74
CA ASP A 79 4.65 -27.02 -8.57
C ASP A 79 4.01 -25.96 -9.48
N SER A 80 2.83 -26.26 -10.02
CA SER A 80 2.00 -25.31 -10.74
C SER A 80 0.93 -24.72 -9.82
N VAL A 81 0.34 -23.58 -10.21
CA VAL A 81 -0.86 -23.07 -9.55
C VAL A 81 -2.01 -24.05 -9.85
N PRO A 82 -2.70 -24.60 -8.84
CA PRO A 82 -3.87 -25.45 -9.06
C PRO A 82 -4.99 -24.67 -9.75
N ASP A 83 -5.79 -25.33 -10.61
CA ASP A 83 -6.84 -24.66 -11.38
C ASP A 83 -7.81 -23.84 -10.50
N VAL A 84 -8.16 -24.39 -9.34
CA VAL A 84 -9.03 -23.73 -8.35
C VAL A 84 -8.40 -22.49 -7.71
N GLY A 85 -7.07 -22.36 -7.75
CA GLY A 85 -6.31 -21.26 -7.16
C GLY A 85 -5.95 -20.13 -8.14
N ILE A 86 -6.20 -20.29 -9.44
CA ILE A 86 -5.79 -19.31 -10.46
C ILE A 86 -6.42 -17.94 -10.22
N ALA A 87 -7.74 -17.89 -10.02
CA ALA A 87 -8.47 -16.64 -9.79
C ALA A 87 -8.02 -15.94 -8.50
N GLN A 88 -7.68 -16.71 -7.48
CA GLN A 88 -7.19 -16.22 -6.20
C GLN A 88 -5.80 -15.59 -6.36
N VAL A 89 -4.85 -16.31 -6.96
CA VAL A 89 -3.50 -15.79 -7.24
C VAL A 89 -3.56 -14.52 -8.09
N ALA A 90 -4.35 -14.52 -9.16
CA ALA A 90 -4.55 -13.34 -10.01
C ALA A 90 -5.13 -12.16 -9.22
N SER A 91 -6.09 -12.42 -8.34
CA SER A 91 -6.68 -11.40 -7.48
C SER A 91 -5.64 -10.81 -6.53
N PHE A 92 -4.82 -11.62 -5.85
CA PHE A 92 -3.81 -11.10 -4.92
C PHE A 92 -2.71 -10.29 -5.61
N LEU A 93 -2.34 -10.64 -6.84
CA LEU A 93 -1.45 -9.81 -7.65
C LEU A 93 -2.03 -8.40 -7.92
N ILE A 94 -3.36 -8.28 -8.08
CA ILE A 94 -4.03 -6.98 -8.22
C ILE A 94 -4.14 -6.29 -6.85
N PHE A 95 -4.58 -7.01 -5.81
CA PHE A 95 -4.74 -6.49 -4.45
C PHE A 95 -3.42 -5.98 -3.86
N ALA A 96 -2.27 -6.49 -4.30
CA ALA A 96 -0.96 -5.96 -3.92
C ALA A 96 -0.81 -4.45 -4.21
N THR A 97 -1.60 -3.89 -5.14
CA THR A 97 -1.68 -2.45 -5.43
C THR A 97 -2.20 -1.62 -4.24
N ILE A 98 -2.84 -2.24 -3.25
CA ILE A 98 -3.24 -1.56 -2.02
C ILE A 98 -2.02 -1.00 -1.28
N ARG A 99 -0.84 -1.64 -1.38
CA ARG A 99 0.41 -1.19 -0.75
C ARG A 99 0.81 0.24 -1.12
N PRO A 100 1.04 0.56 -2.40
CA PRO A 100 1.36 1.93 -2.79
C PRO A 100 0.22 2.90 -2.49
N ILE A 101 -1.05 2.48 -2.53
CA ILE A 101 -2.19 3.36 -2.20
C ILE A 101 -2.08 3.86 -0.75
N PHE A 102 -2.06 2.97 0.25
CA PHE A 102 -2.00 3.44 1.64
C PHE A 102 -0.64 4.08 1.95
N THR A 103 0.44 3.65 1.32
CA THR A 103 1.77 4.23 1.56
C THR A 103 1.79 5.69 1.10
N VAL A 104 1.26 5.98 -0.08
CA VAL A 104 1.12 7.37 -0.54
C VAL A 104 0.16 8.13 0.36
N SER A 105 -1.00 7.57 0.71
CA SER A 105 -1.97 8.24 1.60
C SER A 105 -1.40 8.60 2.97
N LEU A 106 -0.47 7.81 3.51
CA LEU A 106 0.11 8.02 4.84
C LEU A 106 1.40 8.85 4.83
N ALA A 107 2.25 8.67 3.82
CA ALA A 107 3.61 9.22 3.82
C ALA A 107 3.80 10.41 2.86
N TYR A 108 2.99 10.53 1.82
CA TYR A 108 3.16 11.58 0.82
C TYR A 108 2.57 12.91 1.28
N HIS A 109 3.42 13.93 1.34
CA HIS A 109 3.03 15.30 1.66
C HIS A 109 3.31 16.22 0.47
N THR A 110 2.25 16.80 -0.11
CA THR A 110 2.35 17.68 -1.30
C THR A 110 3.08 18.99 -1.05
N SER A 111 3.26 19.37 0.22
CA SER A 111 4.05 20.53 0.66
C SER A 111 5.56 20.34 0.51
N HIS A 112 6.04 19.11 0.40
CA HIS A 112 7.47 18.80 0.24
C HIS A 112 7.79 18.46 -1.22
N ALA A 113 8.63 19.28 -1.85
CA ALA A 113 9.11 19.00 -3.20
C ALA A 113 10.00 17.74 -3.19
N PRO A 114 10.01 16.89 -4.23
CA PRO A 114 10.87 15.70 -4.28
C PRO A 114 12.36 16.00 -4.07
N ILE A 115 12.82 17.16 -4.54
CA ILE A 115 14.21 17.61 -4.38
C ILE A 115 14.58 17.92 -2.92
N SER A 116 13.59 18.13 -2.04
CA SER A 116 13.83 18.33 -0.61
C SER A 116 14.10 17.03 0.15
N MET A 117 13.97 15.87 -0.50
CA MET A 117 14.29 14.57 0.10
C MET A 117 15.79 14.46 0.39
N ARG A 118 16.12 13.85 1.53
CA ARG A 118 17.50 13.59 1.95
C ARG A 118 18.06 12.35 1.26
N PHE A 119 18.31 12.43 -0.05
CA PHE A 119 18.74 11.29 -0.88
C PHE A 119 19.93 10.50 -0.33
N ALA A 120 20.87 11.16 0.36
CA ALA A 120 22.01 10.48 0.98
C ALA A 120 21.62 9.47 2.09
N TRP A 121 20.48 9.69 2.75
CA TRP A 121 19.94 8.82 3.80
C TRP A 121 19.03 7.73 3.26
N LEU A 122 18.55 7.87 2.03
CA LEU A 122 17.59 6.95 1.42
C LEU A 122 18.08 5.48 1.42
N PRO A 123 19.35 5.15 1.09
CA PRO A 123 19.80 3.76 1.18
C PRO A 123 19.74 3.19 2.59
N LEU A 124 20.03 4.02 3.60
CA LEU A 124 19.93 3.60 5.00
C LEU A 124 18.47 3.41 5.42
N GLU A 125 17.59 4.34 5.06
CA GLU A 125 16.15 4.22 5.34
C GLU A 125 15.54 2.97 4.69
N ILE A 126 15.88 2.68 3.44
CA ILE A 126 15.45 1.45 2.74
C ILE A 126 15.99 0.20 3.44
N GLY A 127 17.26 0.22 3.86
CA GLY A 127 17.88 -0.90 4.57
C GLY A 127 17.21 -1.17 5.92
N ILE A 128 17.00 -0.12 6.72
CA ILE A 128 16.32 -0.22 8.02
C ILE A 128 14.87 -0.65 7.85
N TYR A 129 14.16 -0.10 6.85
CA TYR A 129 12.80 -0.53 6.51
C TYR A 129 12.76 -2.04 6.22
N GLY A 130 13.70 -2.55 5.42
CA GLY A 130 13.82 -3.98 5.12
C GLY A 130 14.03 -4.83 6.37
N ILE A 131 14.94 -4.42 7.27
CA ILE A 131 15.19 -5.14 8.54
C ILE A 131 13.94 -5.20 9.42
N ILE A 132 13.20 -4.09 9.54
CA ILE A 132 11.98 -4.03 10.36
C ILE A 132 10.86 -4.84 9.73
N LEU A 133 10.73 -4.77 8.40
CA LEU A 133 9.78 -5.58 7.65
C LEU A 133 10.03 -7.07 7.89
N ASP A 134 11.27 -7.51 7.74
CA ASP A 134 11.69 -8.90 7.99
C ASP A 134 11.45 -9.31 9.44
N PHE A 135 11.69 -8.42 10.41
CA PHE A 135 11.39 -8.69 11.81
C PHE A 135 9.90 -9.00 12.04
N TRP A 136 9.00 -8.13 11.56
CA TRP A 136 7.56 -8.33 11.71
C TRP A 136 7.07 -9.56 10.94
N TYR A 137 7.55 -9.74 9.72
CA TYR A 137 7.23 -10.90 8.88
C TYR A 137 7.67 -12.20 9.55
N TYR A 138 8.91 -12.25 10.05
CA TYR A 138 9.46 -13.43 10.73
C TYR A 138 8.62 -13.84 11.94
N TRP A 139 8.32 -12.91 12.85
CA TRP A 139 7.55 -13.25 14.05
C TRP A 139 6.12 -13.67 13.72
N TYR A 140 5.47 -12.96 12.80
CA TYR A 140 4.16 -13.34 12.31
C TYR A 140 4.17 -14.76 11.72
N HIS A 141 5.07 -15.01 10.78
CA HIS A 141 5.20 -16.29 10.09
C HIS A 141 5.54 -17.43 11.05
N ARG A 142 6.44 -17.19 12.01
CA ARG A 142 6.76 -18.15 13.07
C ARG A 142 5.53 -18.48 13.92
N LEU A 143 4.73 -17.49 14.32
CA LEU A 143 3.51 -17.74 15.09
C LEU A 143 2.49 -18.56 14.30
N LEU A 144 2.38 -18.37 12.98
CA LEU A 144 1.53 -19.20 12.12
C LEU A 144 1.95 -20.68 12.14
N HIS A 145 3.24 -20.95 12.28
CA HIS A 145 3.80 -22.30 12.37
C HIS A 145 3.70 -22.91 13.77
N ASP A 146 4.00 -22.12 14.81
CA ASP A 146 4.15 -22.61 16.18
C ASP A 146 2.80 -22.69 16.93
N VAL A 147 1.81 -21.85 16.57
CA VAL A 147 0.50 -21.77 17.25
C VAL A 147 -0.57 -22.51 16.44
N GLY A 148 -1.04 -23.66 16.93
CA GLY A 148 -1.96 -24.53 16.20
C GLY A 148 -3.27 -23.86 15.72
N LEU A 149 -3.79 -22.86 16.44
CA LEU A 149 -4.98 -22.10 16.01
C LEU A 149 -4.71 -21.22 14.78
N LEU A 150 -3.47 -20.80 14.57
CA LEU A 150 -3.05 -19.93 13.48
C LEU A 150 -2.65 -20.71 12.23
N TRP A 151 -2.24 -21.98 12.38
CA TRP A 151 -1.87 -22.87 11.26
C TRP A 151 -2.92 -22.92 10.14
N LYS A 152 -4.20 -22.81 10.47
CA LYS A 152 -5.30 -22.82 9.49
C LYS A 152 -5.21 -21.69 8.45
N TYR A 153 -4.47 -20.62 8.72
CA TYR A 153 -4.22 -19.51 7.80
C TYR A 153 -2.96 -19.70 6.96
N HIS A 154 -2.13 -20.70 7.27
CA HIS A 154 -0.83 -20.90 6.63
C HIS A 154 -0.69 -22.24 5.91
N ARG A 155 -1.54 -23.22 6.25
CA ARG A 155 -1.52 -24.56 5.66
C ARG A 155 -1.62 -24.57 4.14
N THR A 156 -2.38 -23.65 3.53
CA THR A 156 -2.56 -23.59 2.06
C THR A 156 -1.24 -23.24 1.37
N HIS A 157 -0.48 -22.32 1.95
CA HIS A 157 0.85 -21.95 1.47
C HIS A 157 1.82 -23.15 1.49
N HIS A 158 1.75 -23.97 2.55
CA HIS A 158 2.55 -25.20 2.70
C HIS A 158 2.08 -26.39 1.87
N LEU A 159 1.01 -26.28 1.09
CA LEU A 159 0.67 -27.31 0.10
C LEU A 159 1.69 -27.37 -1.03
N THR A 160 2.45 -26.28 -1.24
CA THR A 160 3.51 -26.20 -2.24
C THR A 160 4.83 -26.65 -1.63
N THR A 161 5.43 -27.69 -2.18
CA THR A 161 6.72 -28.23 -1.69
C THR A 161 7.87 -27.80 -2.59
N HIS A 162 7.57 -27.56 -3.87
CA HIS A 162 8.53 -27.18 -4.90
C HIS A 162 8.06 -25.91 -5.61
N PRO A 163 7.89 -24.78 -4.89
CA PRO A 163 7.19 -23.62 -5.41
C PRO A 163 7.92 -22.99 -6.60
N ASN A 164 7.14 -22.39 -7.49
CA ASN A 164 7.60 -21.39 -8.42
C ASN A 164 7.21 -19.99 -7.88
N PRO A 165 7.77 -18.89 -8.41
CA PRO A 165 7.51 -17.55 -7.89
C PRO A 165 6.03 -17.18 -7.74
N LEU A 166 5.13 -17.61 -8.64
CA LEU A 166 3.69 -17.30 -8.58
C LEU A 166 3.01 -17.89 -7.33
N LEU A 167 3.54 -18.98 -6.77
CA LEU A 167 2.99 -19.62 -5.59
C LEU A 167 3.29 -18.84 -4.31
N THR A 168 4.07 -17.76 -4.37
CA THR A 168 4.27 -16.84 -3.24
C THR A 168 2.95 -16.24 -2.77
N THR A 169 2.00 -15.97 -3.68
CA THR A 169 0.67 -15.43 -3.36
C THR A 169 -0.42 -16.51 -3.33
N TYR A 170 -0.01 -17.78 -3.19
CA TYR A 170 -0.93 -18.90 -3.03
C TYR A 170 -1.03 -19.24 -1.54
N GLY A 171 -1.82 -18.45 -0.81
CA GLY A 171 -2.09 -18.61 0.61
C GLY A 171 -3.55 -18.34 0.97
N ASP A 172 -3.95 -18.64 2.20
CA ASP A 172 -5.30 -18.32 2.67
C ASP A 172 -5.52 -16.79 2.69
N PHE A 173 -6.75 -16.33 2.47
CA PHE A 173 -7.06 -14.88 2.39
C PHE A 173 -6.56 -14.08 3.60
N GLY A 174 -6.66 -14.64 4.81
CA GLY A 174 -6.16 -14.01 6.02
C GLY A 174 -4.64 -13.78 5.99
N GLN A 175 -3.87 -14.73 5.44
CA GLN A 175 -2.42 -14.58 5.31
C GLN A 175 -2.07 -13.45 4.33
N GLU A 176 -2.69 -13.44 3.16
CA GLU A 176 -2.41 -12.45 2.13
C GLU A 176 -2.77 -11.02 2.57
N VAL A 177 -3.85 -10.84 3.34
CA VAL A 177 -4.18 -9.54 3.94
C VAL A 177 -3.10 -9.09 4.93
N PHE A 178 -2.57 -10.00 5.74
CA PHE A 178 -1.48 -9.68 6.66
C PHE A 178 -0.21 -9.30 5.91
N ASP A 179 0.18 -10.07 4.90
CA ASP A 179 1.39 -9.87 4.11
C ASP A 179 1.32 -8.55 3.29
N ILE A 180 0.16 -8.25 2.69
CA ILE A 180 -0.03 -7.07 1.85
C ILE A 180 -0.26 -5.80 2.68
N VAL A 181 -0.98 -5.87 3.80
CA VAL A 181 -1.45 -4.68 4.53
C VAL A 181 -0.84 -4.58 5.92
N VAL A 182 -1.03 -5.60 6.76
CA VAL A 182 -0.72 -5.50 8.19
C VAL A 182 0.78 -5.36 8.44
N ILE A 183 1.60 -6.23 7.83
CA ILE A 183 3.06 -6.25 8.02
C ILE A 183 3.71 -4.95 7.53
N PRO A 184 3.39 -4.43 6.33
CA PRO A 184 3.88 -3.11 5.90
C PRO A 184 3.42 -1.95 6.78
N LEU A 185 2.20 -1.97 7.31
CA LEU A 185 1.72 -0.92 8.21
C LEU A 185 2.45 -0.96 9.57
N MET A 186 2.64 -2.14 10.15
CA MET A 186 3.45 -2.28 11.38
C MET A 186 4.88 -1.77 11.18
N THR A 187 5.46 -2.07 10.00
CA THR A 187 6.78 -1.55 9.62
C THR A 187 6.77 -0.03 9.52
N TYR A 188 5.79 0.56 8.83
CA TYR A 188 5.64 2.01 8.71
C TYR A 188 5.52 2.70 10.08
N PHE A 189 4.66 2.20 10.97
CA PHE A 189 4.49 2.80 12.29
C PHE A 189 5.73 2.60 13.18
N THR A 190 6.45 1.49 13.04
CA THR A 190 7.73 1.28 13.74
C THR A 190 8.76 2.32 13.29
N MET A 191 8.92 2.51 11.97
CA MET A 191 9.78 3.57 11.43
C MET A 191 9.37 4.94 11.96
N LYS A 192 8.07 5.23 12.01
CA LYS A 192 7.57 6.53 12.49
C LYS A 192 7.84 6.78 13.98
N VAL A 193 7.83 5.73 14.80
CA VAL A 193 8.16 5.82 16.23
C VAL A 193 9.67 6.01 16.44
N MET A 194 10.51 5.50 15.54
CA MET A 194 11.98 5.62 15.65
C MET A 194 12.52 7.03 15.32
N GLY A 195 11.76 7.83 14.55
CA GLY A 195 12.12 9.21 14.20
C GLY A 195 12.26 9.43 12.71
#